data_AF-A0A8J2FPE2-F1
#
_entry.id   AF-A0A8J2FPE2-F1
#
_cell.length_a   1.000
_cell.length_b   1.000
_cell.length_c   1.000
_cell.angle_alpha   90.00
_cell.angle_beta   90.00
_cell.angle_gamma   90.00
#
_symmetry.space_group_name_H-M   'P 1'
#
loop_
_entity.id
_entity.type
_entity.pdbx_description
1 polymer ?
#
loop_
_entity_poly.entity_id
_entity_poly.type
_entity_poly.pdbx_seq_one_letter_code
_entity_poly.pdbx_strand_id
1 'polypeptide(L)'
;MGDTGLKLYVNAITAVDRNVIFKTVDQRIEFTCTTGFCTNSTTAYLSSEDCDLAESNGGKSENVPTNTGAVNFTAVNGGDDTKFFATFNASALAAGVYYKLCSDLDGSGALFFGDTGYDMYISPIRSISMEGAIEKNVGTYAPNILTVTCWPDANCDANTRVHIDTACDKDITNG
;
A
#
# COMPACT_ATOMS: atom_id res chain seq x y z
N MET A 1 14.29 29.74 -26.85
CA MET A 1 13.33 28.91 -26.09
C MET A 1 14.07 27.63 -25.72
N GLY A 2 14.21 27.36 -24.44
CA GLY A 2 14.98 26.24 -23.91
C GLY A 2 14.06 25.24 -23.24
N ASP A 3 14.45 23.97 -23.26
CA ASP A 3 13.83 22.93 -22.48
C ASP A 3 13.90 23.29 -20.98
N THR A 4 12.79 23.09 -20.28
CA THR A 4 12.68 23.36 -18.84
C THR A 4 13.24 22.24 -17.99
N GLY A 5 13.46 21.05 -18.58
CA GLY A 5 13.81 19.84 -17.83
C GLY A 5 12.65 19.28 -17.00
N LEU A 6 11.45 19.85 -17.10
CA LEU A 6 10.26 19.36 -16.41
C LEU A 6 9.80 18.03 -17.04
N LYS A 7 9.72 17.00 -16.20
CA LYS A 7 9.08 15.72 -16.56
C LYS A 7 7.71 15.65 -15.90
N LEU A 8 6.69 15.30 -16.68
CA LEU A 8 5.34 15.04 -16.20
C LEU A 8 5.04 13.55 -16.36
N TYR A 9 4.51 12.95 -15.31
CA TYR A 9 4.01 11.58 -15.36
C TYR A 9 2.48 11.59 -15.45
N VAL A 10 1.92 10.86 -16.41
CA VAL A 10 0.48 10.71 -16.56
C VAL A 10 0.12 9.31 -16.08
N ASN A 11 -0.38 9.23 -14.86
CA ASN A 11 -0.81 7.97 -14.27
C ASN A 11 -2.09 7.45 -14.93
N ALA A 12 -2.14 6.15 -15.21
CA ALA A 12 -3.33 5.46 -15.71
C ALA A 12 -4.13 4.74 -14.62
N ILE A 13 -3.59 4.59 -13.41
CA ILE A 13 -4.26 3.97 -12.26
C ILE A 13 -5.25 4.98 -11.68
N THR A 14 -6.54 4.70 -11.81
CA THR A 14 -7.65 5.57 -11.40
C THR A 14 -8.20 5.24 -10.01
N ALA A 15 -7.92 4.03 -9.49
CA ALA A 15 -8.24 3.67 -8.11
C ALA A 15 -7.34 2.54 -7.60
N VAL A 16 -7.10 2.54 -6.28
CA VAL A 16 -6.47 1.45 -5.53
C VAL A 16 -7.48 0.95 -4.50
N ASP A 17 -7.69 -0.36 -4.39
CA ASP A 17 -8.74 -0.94 -3.53
C ASP A 17 -8.47 -0.80 -2.02
N ARG A 18 -7.20 -0.69 -1.62
CA ARG A 18 -6.75 -0.44 -0.25
C ARG A 18 -5.47 0.38 -0.25
N ASN A 19 -5.31 1.25 0.74
CA ASN A 19 -4.09 2.04 0.96
C ASN A 19 -3.37 1.66 2.26
N VAL A 20 -3.80 0.58 2.93
CA VAL A 20 -3.15 0.01 4.11
C VAL A 20 -2.79 -1.44 3.81
N ILE A 21 -1.53 -1.79 4.05
CA ILE A 21 -1.03 -3.16 3.88
C ILE A 21 -0.25 -3.61 5.10
N PHE A 22 -0.13 -4.93 5.26
CA PHE A 22 0.61 -5.53 6.36
C PHE A 22 2.04 -5.85 5.94
N LYS A 23 2.96 -5.79 6.90
CA LYS A 23 4.36 -6.19 6.75
C LYS A 23 4.50 -7.71 6.55
N THR A 24 4.09 -8.23 5.39
CA THR A 24 4.15 -9.67 5.03
C THR A 24 4.54 -9.85 3.56
N VAL A 25 4.82 -11.10 3.17
CA VAL A 25 5.39 -11.44 1.85
C VAL A 25 4.38 -11.49 0.68
N ASP A 26 3.07 -11.40 0.92
CA ASP A 26 2.05 -11.62 -0.12
C ASP A 26 0.91 -10.59 -0.04
N GLN A 27 1.24 -9.31 -0.05
CA GLN A 27 0.24 -8.24 -0.05
C GLN A 27 -0.31 -8.04 -1.47
N ARG A 28 -1.41 -8.73 -1.78
CA ARG A 28 -2.17 -8.49 -3.01
C ARG A 28 -2.90 -7.15 -2.90
N ILE A 29 -2.76 -6.30 -3.92
CA ILE A 29 -3.46 -5.02 -4.06
C ILE A 29 -4.17 -5.03 -5.42
N GLU A 30 -5.43 -4.59 -5.46
CA GLU A 30 -6.16 -4.46 -6.72
C GLU A 30 -6.21 -3.00 -7.18
N PHE A 31 -6.05 -2.84 -8.48
CA PHE A 31 -5.96 -1.58 -9.17
C PHE A 31 -7.07 -1.47 -10.20
N THR A 32 -7.63 -0.28 -10.32
CA THR A 32 -8.45 0.10 -11.48
C THR A 32 -7.62 1.02 -12.36
N CYS A 33 -7.60 0.72 -13.65
CA CYS A 33 -6.90 1.50 -14.66
C CYS A 33 -7.87 2.08 -15.68
N THR A 34 -7.45 3.15 -16.35
CA THR A 34 -8.09 3.57 -17.59
C THR A 34 -7.95 2.46 -18.65
N THR A 35 -9.05 2.13 -19.31
CA THR A 35 -9.14 1.11 -20.38
C THR A 35 -7.98 1.21 -21.37
N GLY A 36 -7.27 0.09 -21.58
CA GLY A 36 -6.17 -0.03 -22.54
C GLY A 36 -4.81 0.54 -22.12
N PHE A 37 -4.66 1.10 -20.90
CA PHE A 37 -3.39 1.68 -20.46
C PHE A 37 -2.56 0.78 -19.56
N CYS A 38 -3.20 -0.01 -18.69
CA CYS A 38 -2.49 -1.03 -17.91
C CYS A 38 -2.45 -2.34 -18.70
N THR A 39 -1.35 -3.07 -18.56
CA THR A 39 -1.15 -4.38 -19.15
C THR A 39 -0.46 -5.30 -18.15
N ASN A 40 -0.23 -6.56 -18.51
CA ASN A 40 0.60 -7.44 -17.70
C ASN A 40 2.10 -7.06 -17.73
N SER A 41 2.49 -6.10 -18.59
CA SER A 41 3.82 -5.50 -18.60
C SER A 41 3.93 -4.30 -17.66
N THR A 42 2.81 -3.75 -17.19
CA THR A 42 2.82 -2.70 -16.18
C THR A 42 3.46 -3.23 -14.91
N THR A 43 4.42 -2.48 -14.36
CA THR A 43 5.11 -2.84 -13.12
C THR A 43 4.92 -1.76 -12.07
N ALA A 44 5.03 -2.14 -10.81
CA ALA A 44 4.99 -1.19 -9.70
C ALA A 44 5.88 -1.62 -8.54
N TYR A 45 6.33 -0.66 -7.75
CA TYR A 45 7.02 -0.88 -6.48
C TYR A 45 6.60 0.17 -5.45
N LEU A 46 6.84 -0.11 -4.18
CA LEU A 46 6.60 0.83 -3.08
C LEU A 46 7.91 1.49 -2.67
N SER A 47 7.90 2.80 -2.42
CA SER A 47 9.08 3.58 -2.06
C SER A 47 8.80 4.59 -0.96
N SER A 48 9.63 4.66 0.07
CA SER A 48 9.58 5.77 1.06
C SER A 48 10.23 7.05 0.53
N GLU A 49 10.91 6.95 -0.61
CA GLU A 49 11.56 8.04 -1.34
C GLU A 49 10.85 8.29 -2.68
N ASP A 50 11.28 9.32 -3.41
CA ASP A 50 10.75 9.62 -4.74
C ASP A 50 10.93 8.44 -5.73
N CYS A 51 10.04 8.36 -6.72
CA CYS A 51 10.10 7.33 -7.74
C CYS A 51 11.33 7.49 -8.64
N ASP A 52 11.84 6.37 -9.14
CA ASP A 52 13.02 6.30 -9.98
C ASP A 52 12.68 6.79 -11.40
N LEU A 53 13.10 8.02 -11.71
CA LEU A 53 12.87 8.63 -13.02
C LEU A 53 14.00 8.35 -14.03
N ALA A 54 14.92 7.44 -13.72
CA ALA A 54 16.10 7.10 -14.50
C ALA A 54 16.06 5.68 -15.10
N GLU A 55 15.34 4.76 -14.48
CA GLU A 55 15.12 3.39 -14.98
C GLU A 55 13.82 3.28 -15.80
N SER A 56 13.93 2.72 -17.01
CA SER A 56 12.80 2.50 -17.94
C SER A 56 12.65 1.02 -18.35
N ASN A 57 13.30 0.11 -17.62
CA ASN A 57 13.29 -1.32 -17.94
C ASN A 57 12.16 -2.07 -17.20
N GLY A 58 11.26 -1.36 -16.51
CA GLY A 58 10.22 -1.95 -15.65
C GLY A 58 10.77 -2.66 -14.41
N GLY A 59 12.07 -2.52 -14.14
CA GLY A 59 12.78 -3.18 -13.06
C GLY A 59 13.13 -2.21 -11.94
N LYS A 60 12.86 -2.63 -10.70
CA LYS A 60 13.42 -2.00 -9.51
C LYS A 60 13.91 -3.09 -8.58
N SER A 61 15.19 -3.04 -8.20
CA SER A 61 15.71 -3.90 -7.14
C SER A 61 15.22 -3.43 -5.78
N GLU A 62 14.88 -4.40 -4.94
CA GLU A 62 14.55 -4.18 -3.54
C GLU A 62 15.74 -3.53 -2.81
N ASN A 63 15.46 -2.51 -2.01
CA ASN A 63 16.44 -1.87 -1.12
C ASN A 63 15.75 -1.60 0.21
N VAL A 64 15.91 -2.50 1.16
CA VAL A 64 15.16 -2.48 2.42
C VAL A 64 15.80 -1.53 3.44
N PRO A 65 15.01 -0.79 4.24
CA PRO A 65 13.55 -0.76 4.25
C PRO A 65 12.94 0.26 3.27
N THR A 66 13.74 0.90 2.41
CA THR A 66 13.35 2.03 1.56
C THR A 66 12.35 1.69 0.46
N ASN A 67 12.52 0.56 -0.24
CA ASN A 67 11.64 0.18 -1.33
C ASN A 67 11.53 -1.34 -1.53
N THR A 68 10.38 -1.77 -2.08
CA THR A 68 10.21 -3.15 -2.56
C THR A 68 10.88 -3.34 -3.92
N GLY A 69 11.06 -4.59 -4.34
CA GLY A 69 11.28 -4.87 -5.75
C GLY A 69 10.04 -4.51 -6.59
N ALA A 70 10.26 -4.23 -7.89
CA ALA A 70 9.15 -4.06 -8.84
C ALA A 70 8.44 -5.39 -9.09
N VAL A 71 7.11 -5.33 -9.17
CA VAL A 71 6.23 -6.48 -9.42
C VAL A 71 5.31 -6.18 -10.59
N ASN A 72 5.00 -7.21 -11.37
CA ASN A 72 4.11 -7.09 -12.53
C ASN A 72 2.64 -7.03 -12.10
N PHE A 73 1.85 -6.30 -12.86
CA PHE A 73 0.40 -6.37 -12.81
C PHE A 73 -0.08 -7.68 -13.45
N THR A 74 -1.15 -8.23 -12.90
CA THR A 74 -1.86 -9.39 -13.45
C THR A 74 -3.32 -9.01 -13.62
N ALA A 75 -3.86 -9.18 -14.82
CA ALA A 75 -5.27 -8.94 -15.07
C ALA A 75 -6.15 -9.80 -14.13
N VAL A 76 -7.20 -9.19 -13.57
CA VAL A 76 -8.21 -9.93 -12.83
C VAL A 76 -8.99 -10.79 -13.83
N ASN A 77 -9.20 -12.08 -13.51
CA ASN A 77 -9.87 -13.01 -14.41
C ASN A 77 -11.22 -12.45 -14.91
N GLY A 78 -11.43 -12.45 -16.23
CA GLY A 78 -12.67 -11.97 -16.86
C GLY A 78 -12.50 -11.12 -18.12
N GLY A 79 -11.27 -10.79 -18.51
CA GLY A 79 -11.02 -9.94 -19.70
C GLY A 79 -11.34 -8.46 -19.47
N ASP A 80 -11.52 -8.05 -18.21
CA ASP A 80 -11.63 -6.64 -17.84
C ASP A 80 -10.24 -6.00 -17.90
N ASP A 81 -10.00 -5.25 -18.98
CA ASP A 81 -8.75 -4.52 -19.22
C ASP A 81 -8.60 -3.27 -18.35
N THR A 82 -9.50 -3.08 -17.38
CA THR A 82 -9.44 -2.03 -16.37
C THR A 82 -9.06 -2.55 -14.99
N LYS A 83 -9.05 -3.87 -14.76
CA LYS A 83 -8.83 -4.46 -13.42
C LYS A 83 -7.58 -5.31 -13.38
N PHE A 84 -6.64 -4.91 -12.53
CA PHE A 84 -5.37 -5.61 -12.33
C PHE A 84 -5.11 -5.81 -10.84
N PHE A 85 -4.23 -6.75 -10.51
CA PHE A 85 -3.66 -6.85 -9.18
C PHE A 85 -2.15 -7.02 -9.26
N ALA A 86 -1.45 -6.60 -8.21
CA ALA A 86 -0.05 -6.94 -8.01
C ALA A 86 0.16 -7.44 -6.57
N THR A 87 1.13 -8.32 -6.37
CA THR A 87 1.46 -8.90 -5.06
C THR A 87 2.82 -8.39 -4.63
N PHE A 88 2.85 -7.60 -3.56
CA PHE A 88 4.06 -7.01 -3.02
C PHE A 88 4.60 -7.83 -1.84
N ASN A 89 5.92 -8.01 -1.79
CA ASN A 89 6.60 -8.40 -0.57
C ASN A 89 6.88 -7.15 0.28
N ALA A 90 6.04 -6.91 1.28
CA ALA A 90 6.18 -5.79 2.22
C ALA A 90 6.86 -6.20 3.54
N SER A 91 7.35 -7.45 3.66
CA SER A 91 7.85 -8.00 4.93
C SER A 91 9.07 -7.26 5.50
N ALA A 92 9.87 -6.62 4.64
CA ALA A 92 11.05 -5.89 5.04
C ALA A 92 10.85 -4.37 5.14
N LEU A 93 9.67 -3.86 4.80
CA LEU A 93 9.35 -2.43 4.91
C LEU A 93 9.14 -2.01 6.37
N ALA A 94 9.41 -0.75 6.68
CA ALA A 94 9.24 -0.19 8.01
C ALA A 94 7.75 -0.05 8.35
N ALA A 95 7.36 -0.59 9.50
CA ALA A 95 6.01 -0.42 10.04
C ALA A 95 5.75 1.04 10.45
N GLY A 96 4.52 1.52 10.27
CA GLY A 96 4.12 2.89 10.61
C GLY A 96 4.56 3.94 9.58
N VAL A 97 5.04 3.53 8.42
CA VAL A 97 5.56 4.41 7.36
C VAL A 97 4.63 4.39 6.14
N TYR A 98 4.50 5.55 5.49
CA TYR A 98 3.85 5.68 4.19
C TYR A 98 4.88 5.51 3.07
N TYR A 99 4.54 4.68 2.09
CA TYR A 99 5.32 4.44 0.89
C TYR A 99 4.52 4.88 -0.34
N LYS A 100 5.15 5.68 -1.20
CA LYS A 100 4.62 6.03 -2.51
C LYS A 100 4.47 4.77 -3.36
N LEU A 101 3.37 4.68 -4.11
CA LEU A 101 3.22 3.71 -5.17
C LEU A 101 3.82 4.30 -6.46
N CYS A 102 4.95 3.73 -6.88
CA CYS A 102 5.62 4.05 -8.13
C CYS A 102 5.22 3.02 -9.18
N SER A 103 4.81 3.47 -10.37
CA SER A 103 4.45 2.57 -11.47
C SER A 103 5.11 2.93 -12.78
N ASP A 104 5.37 1.90 -13.59
CA ASP A 104 5.78 1.98 -14.98
C ASP A 104 4.69 1.27 -15.79
N LEU A 105 4.06 2.00 -16.71
CA LEU A 105 2.89 1.51 -17.44
C LEU A 105 3.23 0.56 -18.59
N ASP A 106 4.44 0.64 -19.16
CA ASP A 106 4.86 -0.16 -20.32
C ASP A 106 5.95 -1.19 -20.03
N GLY A 107 6.49 -1.21 -18.81
CA GLY A 107 7.44 -2.21 -18.35
C GLY A 107 8.81 -1.96 -18.94
N SER A 108 9.35 -2.87 -19.74
CA SER A 108 10.66 -2.67 -20.39
C SER A 108 10.64 -1.71 -21.59
N GLY A 109 9.65 -0.82 -21.64
CA GLY A 109 9.41 0.09 -22.73
C GLY A 109 10.18 1.40 -22.60
N ALA A 110 9.55 2.48 -23.04
CA ALA A 110 10.17 3.81 -23.07
C ALA A 110 9.72 4.71 -21.92
N LEU A 111 8.68 4.30 -21.18
CA LEU A 111 8.25 5.03 -20.00
C LEU A 111 9.17 4.70 -18.83
N PHE A 112 9.29 5.67 -17.93
CA PHE A 112 9.99 5.49 -16.66
C PHE A 112 8.95 5.24 -15.57
N PHE A 113 9.41 4.78 -14.40
CA PHE A 113 8.54 4.85 -13.24
C PHE A 113 8.10 6.28 -12.97
N GLY A 114 6.90 6.41 -12.42
CA GLY A 114 6.37 7.68 -11.95
C GLY A 114 5.51 7.52 -10.71
N ASP A 115 5.40 8.60 -9.95
CA ASP A 115 4.54 8.67 -8.77
C ASP A 115 3.08 8.64 -9.22
N THR A 116 2.34 7.65 -8.72
CA THR A 116 0.92 7.48 -9.04
C THR A 116 0.02 8.46 -8.28
N GLY A 117 0.54 9.12 -7.25
CA GLY A 117 -0.20 9.93 -6.30
C GLY A 117 -0.88 9.14 -5.17
N TYR A 118 -0.69 7.81 -5.13
CA TYR A 118 -1.19 6.96 -4.05
C TYR A 118 -0.07 6.63 -3.06
N ASP A 119 -0.38 6.76 -1.77
CA ASP A 119 0.48 6.31 -0.68
C ASP A 119 -0.08 5.04 -0.03
N MET A 120 0.81 4.10 0.27
CA MET A 120 0.55 2.84 0.95
C MET A 120 1.12 2.88 2.36
N TYR A 121 0.24 2.78 3.36
CA TYR A 121 0.63 2.73 4.77
C TYR A 121 0.94 1.30 5.19
N ILE A 122 2.14 1.08 5.75
CA ILE A 122 2.49 -0.21 6.35
C ILE A 122 1.98 -0.24 7.78
N SER A 123 0.95 -1.04 8.04
CA SER A 123 0.33 -1.13 9.36
C SER A 123 1.33 -1.56 10.44
N PRO A 124 1.46 -0.83 11.56
CA PRO A 124 2.21 -1.28 12.72
C PRO A 124 1.50 -2.41 13.48
N ILE A 125 0.19 -2.56 13.27
CA ILE A 125 -0.62 -3.62 13.86
C ILE A 125 -0.38 -4.92 13.06
N ARG A 126 0.10 -5.94 13.77
CA ARG A 126 0.34 -7.29 13.25
C ARG A 126 -0.90 -8.16 13.32
N SER A 127 -1.64 -8.09 14.42
CA SER A 127 -2.87 -8.86 14.61
C SER A 127 -3.78 -8.18 15.62
N ILE A 128 -5.09 -8.38 15.43
CA ILE A 128 -6.11 -8.01 16.40
C ILE A 128 -6.83 -9.31 16.76
N SER A 129 -6.89 -9.64 18.04
CA SER A 129 -7.62 -10.80 18.53
C SER A 129 -8.54 -10.40 19.67
N MET A 130 -9.74 -10.98 19.69
CA MET A 130 -10.72 -10.79 20.76
C MET A 130 -10.84 -12.08 21.55
N GLU A 131 -10.88 -11.95 22.88
CA GLU A 131 -11.29 -13.05 23.74
C GLU A 131 -12.82 -12.98 23.92
N GLY A 132 -13.54 -13.86 23.22
CA GLY A 132 -15.00 -13.87 23.25
C GLY A 132 -15.68 -12.88 22.30
N ALA A 133 -17.00 -12.76 22.42
CA ALA A 133 -17.78 -11.78 21.68
C ALA A 133 -17.67 -10.40 22.34
N ILE A 134 -17.66 -9.32 21.54
CA ILE A 134 -17.88 -7.97 22.07
C ILE A 134 -19.35 -7.88 22.48
N GLU A 135 -19.61 -8.03 23.77
CA GLU A 135 -20.95 -7.83 24.31
C GLU A 135 -21.15 -6.38 24.72
N LYS A 136 -22.35 -5.85 24.49
CA LYS A 136 -22.74 -4.56 25.07
C LYS A 136 -22.59 -4.70 26.58
N ASN A 137 -21.87 -3.78 27.20
CA ASN A 137 -21.66 -3.80 28.65
C ASN A 137 -23.01 -3.54 29.35
N VAL A 138 -23.78 -4.60 29.65
CA VAL A 138 -25.06 -4.54 30.35
C VAL A 138 -24.94 -5.21 31.72
N GLY A 139 -24.27 -4.55 32.68
CA GLY A 139 -24.15 -5.01 34.07
C GLY A 139 -22.77 -5.54 34.46
N THR A 140 -22.74 -6.50 35.41
CA THR A 140 -21.52 -7.03 36.08
C THR A 140 -20.76 -8.06 35.24
N TYR A 141 -20.54 -7.78 33.96
CA TYR A 141 -19.75 -8.66 33.09
C TYR A 141 -18.27 -8.28 33.10
N ALA A 142 -17.42 -9.26 32.79
CA ALA A 142 -16.00 -9.04 32.60
C ALA A 142 -15.74 -8.02 31.47
N PRO A 143 -14.67 -7.22 31.53
CA PRO A 143 -14.34 -6.31 30.45
C PRO A 143 -14.12 -7.10 29.14
N ASN A 144 -14.62 -6.57 28.02
CA ASN A 144 -14.24 -7.07 26.70
C ASN A 144 -12.74 -6.82 26.51
N ILE A 145 -11.96 -7.88 26.24
CA ILE A 145 -10.51 -7.77 26.03
C ILE A 145 -10.23 -7.82 24.53
N LEU A 146 -9.82 -6.68 23.98
CA LEU A 146 -9.21 -6.58 22.65
C LEU A 146 -7.69 -6.62 22.80
N THR A 147 -7.06 -7.67 22.27
CA THR A 147 -5.61 -7.75 22.20
C THR A 147 -5.14 -7.26 20.85
N VAL A 148 -4.37 -6.19 20.84
CA VAL A 148 -3.69 -5.68 19.66
C VAL A 148 -2.21 -6.02 19.79
N THR A 149 -1.71 -6.81 18.84
CA THR A 149 -0.30 -7.15 18.74
C THR A 149 0.30 -6.32 17.64
N CYS A 150 1.38 -5.60 17.95
CA CYS A 150 2.17 -4.89 16.96
C CYS A 150 3.39 -5.67 16.51
N TRP A 151 4.01 -5.22 15.43
CA TRP A 151 5.32 -5.71 15.03
C TRP A 151 6.40 -5.27 16.03
N PRO A 152 7.45 -6.08 16.27
CA PRO A 152 8.53 -5.72 17.20
C PRO A 152 9.30 -4.45 16.80
N ASP A 153 9.39 -4.17 15.50
CA ASP A 153 10.00 -2.97 14.91
C ASP A 153 9.00 -1.80 14.76
N ALA A 154 7.74 -2.00 15.14
CA ALA A 154 6.78 -0.92 15.25
C ALA A 154 6.89 -0.25 16.62
N ASN A 155 6.91 1.08 16.66
CA ASN A 155 6.89 1.88 17.89
C ASN A 155 5.50 1.89 18.55
N CYS A 156 4.85 0.74 18.70
CA CYS A 156 3.65 0.65 19.52
C CYS A 156 4.04 0.71 20.98
N ASP A 157 3.63 1.79 21.64
CA ASP A 157 3.91 2.05 23.05
C ASP A 157 2.60 2.25 23.84
N ALA A 158 2.72 2.70 25.10
CA ALA A 158 1.59 3.02 25.96
C ALA A 158 0.70 4.18 25.45
N ASN A 159 1.13 4.88 24.39
CA ASN A 159 0.36 5.92 23.71
C ASN A 159 -0.43 5.38 22.51
N THR A 160 -0.21 4.12 22.11
CA THR A 160 -1.04 3.47 21.08
C THR A 160 -2.50 3.48 21.53
N ARG A 161 -3.37 4.12 20.75
CA ARG A 161 -4.82 4.15 20.99
C ARG A 161 -5.52 3.29 19.94
N VAL A 162 -6.55 2.57 20.37
CA VAL A 162 -7.40 1.77 19.49
C VAL A 162 -8.83 2.17 19.78
N HIS A 163 -9.56 2.50 18.72
CA HIS A 163 -10.96 2.88 18.78
C HIS A 163 -11.77 1.93 17.90
N ILE A 164 -12.93 1.50 18.40
CA ILE A 164 -13.87 0.69 17.64
C ILE A 164 -15.06 1.58 17.33
N ASP A 165 -15.34 1.73 16.04
CA ASP A 165 -16.48 2.50 15.57
C ASP A 165 -17.18 1.79 14.41
N THR A 166 -18.39 2.23 14.12
CA THR A 166 -19.18 1.84 12.96
C THR A 166 -18.63 2.42 11.65
N ALA A 167 -17.78 3.44 11.72
CA ALA A 167 -17.04 4.00 10.58
C ALA A 167 -15.66 4.51 11.05
N CYS A 168 -14.60 4.30 10.26
CA CYS A 168 -13.28 4.87 10.57
C CYS A 168 -13.36 6.41 10.58
N ASP A 169 -13.25 7.01 11.75
CA ASP A 169 -13.20 8.46 11.90
C ASP A 169 -11.77 8.95 11.62
N LYS A 170 -11.61 9.59 10.46
CA LYS A 170 -10.33 10.18 10.03
C LYS A 170 -10.01 11.50 10.75
N ASP A 171 -10.95 12.03 11.53
CA ASP A 171 -10.82 13.32 12.22
C ASP A 171 -10.38 13.15 13.70
N ILE A 172 -10.35 11.92 14.23
CA ILE A 172 -9.75 11.61 15.55
C ILE A 172 -8.23 11.67 15.43
N THR A 173 -7.69 12.87 15.65
CA THR A 173 -6.25 13.13 15.56
C THR A 173 -5.53 13.08 16.91
N ASN A 174 -6.24 13.00 18.05
CA ASN A 174 -5.64 12.89 19.38
C ASN A 174 -6.63 12.32 20.40
N GLY A 175 -6.18 11.35 21.20
CA GLY A 175 -6.83 10.85 22.42
C GLY A 175 -5.85 10.75 23.57
#